data_AF-A0A5C7AFP1-F1
#
_entry.id   AF-A0A5C7AFP1-F1
#
_cell.length_a   1.000
_cell.length_b   1.000
_cell.length_c   1.000
_cell.angle_alpha   90.00
_cell.angle_beta   90.00
_cell.angle_gamma   90.00
#
_symmetry.space_group_name_H-M   'P 1'
#
loop_
_entity.id
_entity.type
_entity.pdbx_description
1 polymer ?
#
loop_
_entity_poly.entity_id
_entity_poly.type
_entity_poly.pdbx_seq_one_letter_code
_entity_poly.pdbx_strand_id
1 'polypeptide(L)'
;MNKDEQRNPKAGDLLISEPFLQDENFVRSVVLLCEHSEEGSFGLIINKPSILKLGELVEALAFLDKDVFVGGPVEQNTLHFIYLGEKALEGSISLGENVWWGGDYESLVEKLKLGLFDPESVRFFLGYSGWGSTQLDDELSDETWIICRENLGEKTFDFTPEELWRNLLKNMGGEFKVIANYPLDPRLN
;
A
#
# COMPACT_ATOMS: atom_id res chain seq x y z
N MET A 1 -5.73 24.49 -10.00
CA MET A 1 -4.81 23.34 -9.96
C MET A 1 -4.83 22.71 -11.34
N ASN A 2 -3.68 22.65 -12.01
CA ASN A 2 -3.58 22.16 -13.38
C ASN A 2 -3.81 20.64 -13.39
N LYS A 3 -4.61 20.15 -14.35
CA LYS A 3 -4.92 18.70 -14.51
C LYS A 3 -3.65 17.85 -14.72
N ASP A 4 -2.59 18.44 -15.24
CA ASP A 4 -1.32 17.76 -15.52
C ASP A 4 -0.50 17.41 -14.26
N GLU A 5 -0.52 18.23 -13.20
CA GLU A 5 0.14 17.90 -11.91
C GLU A 5 -0.60 16.80 -11.13
N GLN A 6 -1.84 16.52 -11.50
CA GLN A 6 -2.66 15.47 -10.89
C GLN A 6 -2.37 14.06 -11.42
N ARG A 7 -1.64 13.95 -12.54
CA ARG A 7 -1.40 12.66 -13.21
C ARG A 7 -0.02 12.05 -13.02
N ASN A 8 0.95 12.80 -12.51
CA ASN A 8 2.29 12.24 -12.31
C ASN A 8 2.36 11.51 -10.96
N PRO A 9 2.51 10.17 -10.94
CA PRO A 9 2.68 9.43 -9.69
C PRO A 9 4.07 9.70 -9.10
N LYS A 10 4.18 9.50 -7.78
CA LYS A 10 5.45 9.58 -7.06
C LYS A 10 5.44 8.63 -5.87
N ALA A 11 6.62 8.31 -5.35
CA ALA A 11 6.73 7.59 -4.08
C ALA A 11 5.93 8.31 -2.97
N GLY A 12 5.13 7.53 -2.23
CA GLY A 12 4.20 8.03 -1.22
C GLY A 12 2.76 8.26 -1.69
N ASP A 13 2.52 8.34 -3.01
CA ASP A 13 1.15 8.44 -3.52
C ASP A 13 0.42 7.09 -3.38
N LEU A 14 -0.90 7.17 -3.22
CA LEU A 14 -1.79 6.00 -3.19
C LEU A 14 -2.47 5.85 -4.56
N LEU A 15 -2.47 4.63 -5.08
CA LEU A 15 -3.22 4.23 -6.26
C LEU A 15 -4.45 3.47 -5.81
N ILE A 16 -5.62 4.03 -6.07
CA ILE A 16 -6.91 3.42 -5.76
C ILE A 16 -7.42 2.78 -7.05
N SER A 17 -7.65 1.47 -7.01
CA SER A 17 -8.26 0.75 -8.14
C SER A 17 -9.65 1.30 -8.44
N GLU A 18 -10.01 1.35 -9.71
CA GLU A 18 -11.40 1.63 -10.09
C GLU A 18 -12.37 0.53 -9.56
N PRO A 19 -13.66 0.84 -9.37
CA PRO A 19 -14.62 -0.09 -8.74
C PRO A 19 -14.82 -1.41 -9.49
N PHE A 20 -14.64 -1.39 -10.80
CA PHE A 20 -15.00 -2.50 -11.70
C PHE A 20 -13.78 -3.24 -12.26
N LEU A 21 -12.58 -2.94 -11.74
CA LEU A 21 -11.36 -3.64 -12.13
C LEU A 21 -11.54 -5.14 -11.91
N GLN A 22 -11.46 -5.91 -12.99
CA GLN A 22 -11.72 -7.36 -12.97
C GLN A 22 -10.49 -8.19 -12.57
N ASP A 23 -9.34 -7.57 -12.37
CA ASP A 23 -8.15 -8.27 -11.92
C ASP A 23 -8.31 -8.69 -10.44
N GLU A 24 -8.34 -10.01 -10.18
CA GLU A 24 -8.48 -10.58 -8.84
C GLU A 24 -7.36 -10.16 -7.87
N ASN A 25 -6.20 -9.77 -8.41
CA ASN A 25 -5.10 -9.26 -7.59
C ASN A 25 -5.41 -7.86 -7.05
N PHE A 26 -6.11 -7.04 -7.83
CA PHE A 26 -6.26 -5.60 -7.62
C PHE A 26 -7.70 -5.11 -7.42
N VAL A 27 -8.69 -6.02 -7.42
CA VAL A 27 -10.09 -5.65 -7.15
C VAL A 27 -10.21 -4.94 -5.79
N ARG A 28 -10.67 -3.69 -5.82
CA ARG A 28 -10.75 -2.79 -4.65
C ARG A 28 -9.44 -2.68 -3.85
N SER A 29 -8.30 -2.81 -4.52
CA SER A 29 -7.00 -2.57 -3.89
C SER A 29 -6.70 -1.08 -3.76
N VAL A 30 -5.96 -0.76 -2.71
CA VAL A 30 -5.24 0.50 -2.52
C VAL A 30 -3.75 0.15 -2.51
N VAL A 31 -2.99 0.67 -3.47
CA VAL A 31 -1.55 0.45 -3.58
C VAL A 31 -0.80 1.68 -3.12
N LEU A 32 0.14 1.51 -2.20
CA LEU A 32 1.11 2.54 -1.84
C LEU A 32 2.30 2.44 -2.80
N LEU A 33 2.56 3.50 -3.57
CA LEU A 33 3.78 3.57 -4.36
C LEU A 33 4.98 3.78 -3.46
N CYS A 34 5.93 2.86 -3.52
CA CYS A 34 7.18 2.97 -2.77
C CYS A 34 8.32 3.53 -3.63
N GLU A 35 8.27 3.30 -4.94
CA GLU A 35 9.20 3.86 -5.90
C GLU A 35 8.50 4.12 -7.23
N HIS A 36 8.91 5.18 -7.92
CA HIS A 36 8.46 5.50 -9.28
C HIS A 36 9.61 6.19 -10.02
N SER A 37 10.00 5.63 -11.16
CA SER A 37 11.06 6.14 -12.03
C SER A 37 10.75 5.83 -13.49
N GLU A 38 11.56 6.37 -14.41
CA GLU A 38 11.43 6.07 -15.85
C GLU A 38 11.66 4.59 -16.19
N GLU A 39 12.32 3.83 -15.32
CA GLU A 39 12.56 2.39 -15.52
C GLU A 39 11.35 1.54 -15.08
N GLY A 40 10.49 2.08 -14.22
CA GLY A 40 9.32 1.39 -13.70
C GLY A 40 8.85 1.90 -12.34
N SER A 41 7.83 1.26 -11.81
CA SER A 41 7.24 1.60 -10.51
C SER A 41 7.13 0.39 -9.61
N PHE A 42 7.24 0.62 -8.31
CA PHE A 42 7.07 -0.38 -7.26
C PHE A 42 6.03 0.09 -6.26
N GLY A 43 5.13 -0.79 -5.86
CA GLY A 43 4.16 -0.50 -4.82
C GLY A 43 3.70 -1.72 -4.03
N LEU A 44 3.03 -1.46 -2.92
CA LEU A 44 2.49 -2.47 -2.01
C LEU A 44 0.99 -2.26 -1.82
N ILE A 45 0.19 -3.30 -2.07
CA ILE A 45 -1.23 -3.26 -1.72
C ILE A 45 -1.36 -3.22 -0.19
N ILE A 46 -1.91 -2.12 0.36
CA ILE A 46 -1.96 -1.89 1.80
C ILE A 46 -3.21 -2.42 2.49
N ASN A 47 -4.21 -2.82 1.69
CA ASN A 47 -5.55 -3.17 2.15
C ASN A 47 -5.95 -4.62 1.82
N LYS A 48 -5.00 -5.54 1.58
CA LYS A 48 -5.29 -6.95 1.28
C LYS A 48 -4.62 -7.87 2.31
N PRO A 49 -5.33 -8.34 3.35
CA PRO A 49 -4.75 -9.24 4.34
C PRO A 49 -4.44 -10.60 3.71
N SER A 50 -3.34 -11.20 4.14
CA SER A 50 -2.99 -12.59 3.84
C SER A 50 -3.73 -13.55 4.79
N ILE A 51 -3.79 -14.82 4.41
CA ILE A 51 -4.20 -15.91 5.30
C ILE A 51 -3.08 -16.34 6.26
N LEU A 52 -1.84 -15.90 5.99
CA LEU A 52 -0.64 -16.26 6.74
C LEU A 52 -0.35 -15.21 7.82
N LYS A 53 0.14 -15.68 8.97
CA LYS A 53 0.66 -14.84 10.05
C LYS A 53 2.16 -14.62 9.91
N LEU A 54 2.65 -13.53 10.48
CA LEU A 54 4.08 -13.16 10.42
C LEU A 54 5.00 -14.27 10.96
N GLY A 55 4.60 -14.90 12.07
CA GLY A 55 5.37 -15.98 12.68
C GLY A 55 5.46 -17.26 11.86
N GLU A 56 4.56 -17.46 10.89
CA GLU A 56 4.63 -18.61 9.96
C GLU A 56 5.63 -18.35 8.83
N LEU A 57 5.95 -17.09 8.56
CA LEU A 57 6.83 -16.67 7.48
C LEU A 57 8.26 -16.43 7.96
N VAL A 58 8.39 -15.82 9.15
CA VAL A 58 9.68 -15.47 9.73
C VAL A 58 9.74 -15.86 11.19
N GLU A 59 10.52 -16.91 11.45
CA GLU A 59 10.79 -17.41 12.80
C GLU A 59 11.37 -16.32 13.72
N ALA A 60 12.23 -15.44 13.19
CA ALA A 60 12.84 -14.37 13.97
C ALA A 60 11.83 -13.33 14.50
N LEU A 61 10.64 -13.23 13.89
CA LEU A 61 9.54 -12.34 14.27
C LEU A 61 8.33 -13.11 14.83
N ALA A 62 8.45 -14.43 15.06
CA ALA A 62 7.36 -15.26 15.56
C ALA A 62 6.87 -14.92 16.98
N PHE A 63 7.61 -14.08 17.70
CA PHE A 63 7.18 -13.52 18.98
C PHE A 63 6.10 -12.42 18.82
N LEU A 64 5.86 -11.94 17.60
CA LEU A 64 4.81 -10.98 17.27
C LEU A 64 3.62 -11.71 16.66
N ASP A 65 2.44 -11.58 17.28
CA ASP A 65 1.17 -11.98 16.66
C ASP A 65 0.69 -10.87 15.73
N LYS A 66 1.25 -10.83 14.52
CA LYS A 66 0.90 -9.85 13.48
C LYS A 66 0.38 -10.49 12.21
N ASP A 67 -0.61 -9.83 11.63
CA ASP A 67 -1.08 -10.11 10.29
C ASP A 67 -0.07 -9.64 9.25
N VAL A 68 -0.04 -10.37 8.14
CA VAL A 68 0.76 -10.03 6.96
C VAL A 68 -0.21 -9.69 5.85
N PHE A 69 0.16 -8.76 4.99
CA PHE A 69 -0.64 -8.33 3.87
C PHE A 69 -0.05 -8.86 2.57
N VAL A 70 -0.86 -9.01 1.54
CA VAL A 70 -0.39 -9.34 0.19
C VAL A 70 -0.04 -8.01 -0.48
N GLY A 71 1.25 -7.76 -0.71
CA GLY A 71 1.73 -6.53 -1.37
C GLY A 71 1.53 -6.52 -2.88
N GLY A 72 1.38 -7.69 -3.50
CA GLY A 72 1.01 -7.84 -4.90
C GLY A 72 1.28 -9.24 -5.46
N PRO A 73 1.14 -9.43 -6.79
CA PRO A 73 1.31 -10.72 -7.44
C PRO A 73 2.77 -11.10 -7.71
N VAL A 74 3.71 -10.14 -7.62
CA VAL A 74 5.11 -10.36 -7.97
C VAL A 74 5.90 -10.80 -6.74
N GLU A 75 6.76 -11.81 -6.92
CA GLU A 75 7.66 -12.35 -5.88
C GLU A 75 6.99 -12.60 -4.52
N GLN A 76 5.85 -13.29 -4.48
CA GLN A 76 5.07 -13.53 -3.25
C GLN A 76 5.79 -14.29 -2.11
N ASN A 77 7.06 -14.64 -2.28
CA ASN A 77 7.93 -15.21 -1.26
C ASN A 77 8.86 -14.18 -0.60
N THR A 78 8.87 -12.93 -1.06
CA THR A 78 9.66 -11.84 -0.46
C THR A 78 8.83 -11.09 0.58
N LEU A 79 9.48 -10.74 1.69
CA LEU A 79 8.88 -9.95 2.75
C LEU A 79 9.31 -8.50 2.64
N HIS A 80 8.35 -7.61 2.49
CA HIS A 80 8.54 -6.17 2.58
C HIS A 80 7.91 -5.66 3.87
N PHE A 81 8.35 -4.50 4.33
CA PHE A 81 7.74 -3.83 5.47
C PHE A 81 7.72 -2.32 5.26
N ILE A 82 6.71 -1.70 5.86
CA ILE A 82 6.64 -0.26 6.05
C ILE A 82 6.54 0.02 7.54
N TYR A 83 7.07 1.16 7.96
CA TYR A 83 6.91 1.62 9.32
C TYR A 83 6.57 3.11 9.39
N LEU A 84 5.85 3.45 10.45
CA LEU A 84 5.45 4.81 10.77
C LEU A 84 6.34 5.41 11.87
N GLY A 85 6.53 6.72 11.82
CA GLY A 85 7.26 7.49 12.83
C GLY A 85 8.55 8.11 12.29
N GLU A 86 9.47 8.43 13.21
CA GLU A 86 10.78 8.98 12.85
C GLU A 86 11.65 7.92 12.18
N LYS A 87 12.61 8.37 11.36
CA LYS A 87 13.54 7.46 10.67
C LYS A 87 14.32 6.64 11.70
N ALA A 88 14.02 5.35 11.78
CA ALA A 88 14.61 4.45 12.76
C ALA A 88 15.63 3.49 12.13
N LEU A 89 15.54 3.23 10.84
CA LEU A 89 16.38 2.24 10.15
C LEU A 89 17.24 2.89 9.07
N GLU A 90 18.45 2.38 8.93
CA GLU A 90 19.35 2.78 7.86
C GLU A 90 18.88 2.16 6.53
N GLY A 91 19.08 2.86 5.41
CA GLY A 91 18.58 2.42 4.10
C GLY A 91 17.07 2.57 3.87
N SER A 92 16.28 3.04 4.84
CA SER A 92 14.85 3.29 4.62
C SER A 92 14.59 4.44 3.65
N ILE A 93 13.61 4.23 2.78
CA ILE A 93 13.13 5.20 1.80
C ILE A 93 11.93 5.94 2.38
N SER A 94 11.93 7.28 2.28
CA SER A 94 10.81 8.10 2.76
C SER A 94 9.67 8.09 1.75
N LEU A 95 8.47 7.76 2.23
CA LEU A 95 7.23 7.75 1.43
C LEU A 95 6.28 8.89 1.83
N GLY A 96 6.79 9.92 2.50
CA GLY A 96 5.99 11.03 3.00
C GLY A 96 6.26 11.32 4.48
N GLU A 97 5.35 12.05 5.11
CA GLU A 97 5.48 12.47 6.51
C GLU A 97 5.37 11.26 7.44
N ASN A 98 6.51 10.89 8.06
CA ASN A 98 6.61 9.79 9.01
C ASN A 98 6.24 8.42 8.45
N VAL A 99 6.42 8.19 7.14
CA VAL A 99 6.20 6.90 6.49
C VAL A 99 7.49 6.46 5.82
N TRP A 100 7.92 5.25 6.13
CA TRP A 100 9.17 4.70 5.64
C TRP A 100 8.96 3.30 5.08
N TRP A 101 9.59 3.02 3.95
CA TRP A 101 9.63 1.69 3.35
C TRP A 101 11.03 1.10 3.44
N GLY A 102 11.07 -0.18 3.82
CA GLY A 102 12.30 -0.96 3.91
C GLY A 102 13.31 -0.40 4.91
N GLY A 103 14.57 -0.75 4.70
CA GLY A 103 15.69 -0.48 5.59
C GLY A 103 16.32 -1.77 6.11
N ASP A 104 17.28 -1.63 7.02
CA ASP A 104 17.98 -2.78 7.58
C ASP A 104 17.05 -3.70 8.38
N TYR A 105 16.83 -4.90 7.86
CA TYR A 105 15.92 -5.88 8.42
C TYR A 105 16.42 -6.42 9.77
N GLU A 106 17.73 -6.64 9.92
CA GLU A 106 18.32 -7.14 11.17
C GLU A 106 18.11 -6.13 12.30
N SER A 107 18.37 -4.84 12.03
CA SER A 107 18.07 -3.75 12.96
C SER A 107 16.59 -3.66 13.34
N LEU A 108 15.66 -3.86 12.38
CA LEU A 108 14.22 -3.87 12.67
C LEU A 108 13.89 -4.98 13.69
N VAL A 109 14.33 -6.21 13.41
CA VAL A 109 14.07 -7.37 14.26
C VAL A 109 14.65 -7.15 15.66
N GLU A 110 15.87 -6.65 15.77
CA GLU A 110 16.51 -6.36 17.06
C GLU A 110 15.72 -5.31 17.86
N LYS A 111 15.35 -4.19 17.23
CA LYS A 111 14.60 -3.12 17.90
C LYS A 111 13.20 -3.56 18.35
N LEU A 112 12.51 -4.38 17.56
CA LEU A 112 11.23 -4.98 17.93
C LEU A 112 11.38 -5.93 19.13
N LYS A 113 12.44 -6.76 19.15
CA LYS A 113 12.73 -7.67 20.28
C LYS A 113 13.05 -6.93 21.57
N LEU A 114 13.76 -5.80 21.47
CA LEU A 114 14.12 -4.95 22.62
C LEU A 114 12.97 -4.03 23.08
N GLY A 115 11.84 -4.00 22.38
CA GLY A 115 10.73 -3.08 22.68
C GLY A 115 11.07 -1.62 22.42
N LEU A 116 12.08 -1.34 21.60
CA LEU A 116 12.49 0.01 21.19
C LEU A 116 11.72 0.51 19.97
N PHE A 117 10.90 -0.36 19.38
CA PHE A 117 10.08 -0.07 18.22
C PHE A 117 8.68 -0.60 18.47
N ASP A 118 7.67 0.26 18.29
CA ASP A 118 6.29 -0.16 18.44
C ASP A 118 5.93 -1.12 17.30
N PRO A 119 5.56 -2.38 17.60
CA PRO A 119 5.12 -3.28 16.57
C PRO A 119 3.93 -2.73 15.79
N GLU A 120 3.00 -1.99 16.40
CA GLU A 120 1.79 -1.47 15.73
C GLU A 120 2.10 -0.45 14.65
N SER A 121 3.24 0.24 14.79
CA SER A 121 3.74 1.16 13.77
C SER A 121 4.37 0.45 12.57
N VAL A 122 4.38 -0.88 12.53
CA VAL A 122 4.99 -1.68 11.44
C VAL A 122 3.96 -2.58 10.78
N ARG A 123 3.96 -2.57 9.45
CA ARG A 123 3.16 -3.49 8.65
C ARG A 123 4.04 -4.28 7.68
N PHE A 124 3.75 -5.57 7.56
CA PHE A 124 4.50 -6.52 6.74
C PHE A 124 3.68 -6.95 5.53
N PHE A 125 4.37 -7.18 4.41
CA PHE A 125 3.79 -7.48 3.11
C PHE A 125 4.51 -8.63 2.43
N LEU A 126 3.77 -9.53 1.79
CA LEU A 126 4.29 -10.58 0.93
C LEU A 126 4.19 -10.17 -0.53
N GLY A 127 5.32 -10.24 -1.22
CA GLY A 127 5.43 -9.80 -2.60
C GLY A 127 5.13 -8.32 -2.78
N TYR A 128 5.04 -7.91 -4.04
CA TYR A 128 4.83 -6.53 -4.42
C TYR A 128 4.07 -6.41 -5.74
N SER A 129 3.66 -5.18 -6.03
CA SER A 129 3.06 -4.77 -7.29
C SER A 129 4.10 -3.97 -8.06
N GLY A 130 4.43 -4.44 -9.26
CA GLY A 130 5.44 -3.83 -10.11
C GLY A 130 4.84 -3.41 -11.43
N TRP A 131 5.27 -2.25 -11.93
CA TRP A 131 4.93 -1.74 -13.25
C TRP A 131 6.19 -1.58 -14.08
N GLY A 132 6.10 -1.97 -15.35
CA GLY A 132 7.11 -1.59 -16.34
C GLY A 132 7.15 -0.07 -16.58
N SER A 133 8.17 0.38 -17.31
CA SER A 133 8.48 1.80 -17.54
C SER A 133 7.33 2.70 -17.99
N THR A 134 6.38 2.20 -18.78
CA THR A 134 5.21 2.98 -19.24
C THR A 134 3.88 2.43 -18.74
N GLN A 135 3.89 1.27 -18.08
CA GLN A 135 2.67 0.53 -17.80
C GLN A 135 1.76 1.31 -16.83
N LEU A 136 2.35 1.95 -15.81
CA LEU A 136 1.57 2.73 -14.87
C LEU A 136 0.95 3.97 -15.53
N ASP A 137 1.71 4.66 -16.40
CA ASP A 137 1.22 5.83 -17.13
C ASP A 137 0.08 5.48 -18.11
N ASP A 138 0.18 4.32 -18.76
CA ASP A 138 -0.86 3.77 -19.63
C ASP A 138 -2.13 3.45 -18.81
N GLU A 139 -1.99 2.75 -17.68
CA GLU A 139 -3.10 2.40 -16.79
C GLU A 139 -3.76 3.64 -16.13
N LEU A 140 -2.97 4.69 -15.84
CA LEU A 140 -3.48 5.99 -15.39
C LEU A 140 -4.24 6.73 -16.50
N SER A 141 -3.80 6.58 -17.75
CA SER A 141 -4.46 7.17 -18.92
C SER A 141 -5.79 6.47 -19.23
N ASP A 142 -5.86 5.17 -18.96
CA ASP A 142 -7.05 4.33 -19.07
C ASP A 142 -7.97 4.40 -17.84
N GLU A 143 -7.70 5.30 -16.88
CA GLU A 143 -8.48 5.50 -15.65
C GLU A 143 -8.61 4.25 -14.76
N THR A 144 -7.71 3.26 -14.94
CA THR A 144 -7.65 2.03 -14.12
C THR A 144 -7.24 2.35 -12.68
N TRP A 145 -6.39 3.37 -12.52
CA TRP A 145 -5.93 3.86 -11.22
C TRP A 145 -6.32 5.31 -10.99
N ILE A 146 -6.73 5.58 -9.76
CA ILE A 146 -7.02 6.91 -9.25
C ILE A 146 -5.90 7.29 -8.28
N ILE A 147 -5.14 8.35 -8.60
CA ILE A 147 -4.10 8.87 -7.72
C ILE A 147 -4.75 9.63 -6.55
N CYS A 148 -4.42 9.20 -5.34
CA CYS A 148 -4.81 9.83 -4.09
C CYS A 148 -3.57 10.24 -3.30
N ARG A 149 -3.50 11.51 -2.92
CA ARG A 149 -2.37 12.11 -2.18
C ARG A 149 -2.76 12.44 -0.76
N GLU A 150 -3.30 11.45 -0.05
CA GLU A 150 -3.54 11.55 1.39
C GLU A 150 -2.32 11.04 2.15
N ASN A 151 -2.00 11.72 3.26
CA ASN A 151 -0.92 11.27 4.13
C ASN A 151 -1.34 9.98 4.85
N LEU A 152 -0.52 8.94 4.72
CA LEU A 152 -0.67 7.72 5.50
C LEU A 152 -0.32 7.99 6.97
N GLY A 153 -1.34 8.12 7.80
CA GLY A 153 -1.19 8.12 9.26
C GLY A 153 -1.46 6.75 9.89
N GLU A 154 -1.23 6.62 11.19
CA GLU A 154 -1.52 5.39 11.97
C GLU A 154 -2.94 4.87 11.73
N LYS A 155 -3.92 5.79 11.69
CA LYS A 155 -5.33 5.48 11.43
C LYS A 155 -5.60 4.82 10.08
N THR A 156 -4.71 4.96 9.11
CA THR A 156 -4.86 4.34 7.79
C THR A 156 -4.84 2.82 7.89
N PHE A 157 -4.06 2.30 8.82
CA PHE A 157 -3.88 0.86 9.03
C PHE A 157 -5.01 0.24 9.87
N ASP A 158 -5.77 1.06 10.60
CA ASP A 158 -6.89 0.60 11.42
C ASP A 158 -8.15 0.26 10.60
N PHE A 159 -8.24 0.74 9.35
CA PHE A 159 -9.39 0.47 8.50
C PHE A 159 -9.40 -0.96 7.98
N THR A 160 -10.58 -1.55 7.89
CA THR A 160 -10.73 -2.79 7.13
C THR A 160 -10.40 -2.54 5.65
N PRO A 161 -9.98 -3.60 4.92
CA PRO A 161 -9.74 -3.55 3.47
C PRO A 161 -10.71 -2.71 2.65
N GLU A 162 -12.01 -2.95 2.86
CA GLU A 162 -13.09 -2.31 2.12
C GLU A 162 -13.39 -0.91 2.64
N GLU A 163 -13.17 -0.64 3.93
CA GLU A 163 -13.32 0.71 4.49
C GLU A 163 -12.22 1.64 3.98
N LEU A 164 -10.98 1.18 3.85
CA LEU A 164 -9.90 2.04 3.39
C LEU A 164 -10.17 2.56 1.97
N TRP A 165 -10.48 1.65 1.03
CA TRP A 165 -10.80 2.00 -0.34
C TRP A 165 -11.99 2.99 -0.41
N ARG A 166 -13.06 2.72 0.33
CA ARG A 166 -14.25 3.60 0.37
C ARG A 166 -13.96 4.96 1.00
N ASN A 167 -13.18 4.99 2.08
CA ASN A 167 -12.89 6.22 2.82
C ASN A 167 -12.00 7.15 2.01
N LEU A 168 -10.96 6.63 1.35
CA LEU A 168 -10.10 7.43 0.49
C LEU A 168 -10.90 8.07 -0.66
N LEU A 169 -11.75 7.31 -1.34
CA LEU A 169 -12.63 7.85 -2.39
C LEU A 169 -13.63 8.89 -1.86
N LYS A 170 -14.19 8.68 -0.65
CA LYS A 170 -15.07 9.67 -0.02
C LYS A 170 -14.35 10.97 0.31
N ASN A 171 -13.10 10.88 0.78
CA ASN A 171 -12.26 12.02 1.12
C ASN A 171 -11.89 12.85 -0.11
N MET A 172 -11.64 12.20 -1.25
CA MET A 172 -11.37 12.88 -2.53
C MET A 172 -12.53 13.78 -2.99
N GLY A 173 -13.77 13.48 -2.57
CA GLY A 173 -14.92 14.33 -2.87
C GLY A 173 -15.38 14.26 -4.33
N GLY A 174 -16.30 15.14 -4.71
CA GLY A 174 -16.81 15.21 -6.09
C GLY A 174 -17.44 13.90 -6.57
N GLU A 175 -17.07 13.49 -7.78
CA GLU A 175 -17.53 12.24 -8.42
C GLU A 175 -17.06 10.98 -7.71
N PHE A 176 -15.92 11.04 -6.99
CA PHE A 176 -15.38 9.91 -6.24
C PHE A 176 -16.27 9.46 -5.07
N LYS A 177 -17.11 10.36 -4.54
CA LYS A 177 -18.13 9.99 -3.53
C LYS A 177 -19.20 9.08 -4.10
N VAL A 178 -19.52 9.20 -5.39
CA VAL A 178 -20.46 8.29 -6.06
C VAL A 178 -19.77 6.96 -6.27
N ILE A 179 -18.53 6.98 -6.76
CA ILE A 179 -17.64 5.81 -6.94
C ILE A 179 -17.53 4.97 -5.66
N ALA A 180 -17.35 5.61 -4.51
CA ALA A 180 -17.23 4.94 -3.21
C ALA A 180 -18.47 4.11 -2.79
N ASN A 181 -19.63 4.32 -3.40
CA ASN A 181 -20.86 3.60 -3.08
C ASN A 181 -21.23 2.52 -4.13
N TYR A 182 -20.42 2.31 -5.16
CA TYR A 182 -20.73 1.30 -6.17
C TYR A 182 -20.68 -0.12 -5.59
N PRO A 183 -21.68 -0.97 -5.92
CA PRO A 183 -21.66 -2.37 -5.54
C PRO A 183 -20.52 -3.12 -6.25
N LEU A 184 -20.05 -4.22 -5.63
CA LEU A 184 -19.07 -5.14 -6.23
C LEU A 184 -19.57 -5.74 -7.55
N ASP A 185 -20.88 -5.95 -7.67
CA ASP A 185 -21.51 -6.48 -8.87
C ASP A 185 -22.38 -5.39 -9.54
N PRO A 186 -22.03 -4.93 -10.76
CA PRO A 186 -22.80 -3.93 -11.48
C PRO A 186 -24.23 -4.37 -11.81
N ARG A 187 -24.55 -5.67 -11.68
CA ARG A 187 -25.90 -6.24 -11.89
C ARG A 187 -26.83 -6.08 -10.70
N LEU A 188 -26.35 -5.54 -9.57
CA LEU A 188 -27.16 -5.32 -8.36
C LEU A 188 -27.82 -3.92 -8.30
N ASN A 189 -27.80 -3.16 -9.39
CA ASN A 189 -28.51 -1.88 -9.54
C ASN A 189 -29.87 -2.03 -10.23
#